data_AF-A0A956C618-F1
#
_entry.id   AF-A0A956C618-F1
#
_cell.length_a   1.000
_cell.length_b   1.000
_cell.length_c   1.000
_cell.angle_alpha   90.00
_cell.angle_beta   90.00
_cell.angle_gamma   90.00
#
_symmetry.space_group_name_H-M   'P 1'
#
loop_
_entity.id
_entity.type
_entity.pdbx_description
1 polymer ?
#
loop_
_entity_poly.entity_id
_entity_poly.type
_entity_poly.pdbx_seq_one_letter_code
_entity_poly.pdbx_strand_id
1 'polypeptide(L)'
;QKVSLGVSSLRAYGLSESVLDDMRSVRASGLTFAPEAGSQRMRDVVNKNVTEEQLMDTAERVFERGWDGMKLYFMIGLPTEEEEDVREIVRVGARARLVGKKIR
;
A
#
# COMPACT_ATOMS: atom_id res chain seq x y z
N GLN A 1 -5.26 30.90 12.98
CA GLN A 1 -4.93 30.55 11.58
C GLN A 1 -5.18 29.06 11.39
N LYS A 2 -5.90 28.64 10.34
CA LYS A 2 -6.04 27.21 9.98
C LYS A 2 -4.90 26.87 9.02
N VAL A 3 -3.84 26.23 9.51
CA VAL A 3 -2.77 25.69 8.68
C VAL A 3 -3.27 24.37 8.10
N SER A 4 -3.34 24.24 6.77
CA SER A 4 -3.61 22.95 6.12
C SER A 4 -2.28 22.31 5.73
N LEU A 5 -1.97 21.16 6.31
CA LEU A 5 -0.78 20.38 5.96
C LEU A 5 -1.14 19.39 4.84
N GLY A 6 -0.74 19.70 3.60
CA GLY A 6 -0.90 18.77 2.48
C GLY A 6 0.25 17.77 2.45
N VAL A 7 -0.02 16.50 2.73
CA VAL A 7 0.96 15.41 2.55
C VAL A 7 0.64 14.68 1.25
N SER A 8 1.46 14.88 0.22
CA SER A 8 1.25 14.29 -1.11
C SER A 8 1.40 12.76 -1.16
N SER A 9 2.17 12.21 -0.22
CA SER A 9 2.44 10.77 -0.07
C SER A 9 3.10 10.51 1.29
N LEU A 10 2.55 9.59 2.07
CA LEU A 10 3.15 9.11 3.33
C LEU A 10 3.47 7.63 3.21
N ARG A 11 4.69 7.23 3.55
CA ARG A 11 5.05 5.81 3.72
C ARG A 11 4.56 5.34 5.08
N ALA A 12 3.52 4.53 5.09
CA ALA A 12 2.83 4.15 6.32
C ALA A 12 3.45 2.96 7.08
N TYR A 13 4.63 2.47 6.67
CA TYR A 13 5.29 1.35 7.34
C TYR A 13 5.72 1.73 8.75
N GLY A 14 5.27 0.95 9.74
CA GLY A 14 5.67 1.11 11.14
C GLY A 14 5.07 2.32 11.85
N LEU A 15 4.06 2.98 11.26
CA LEU A 15 3.31 4.03 11.96
C LEU A 15 2.28 3.41 12.91
N SER A 16 2.13 3.99 14.10
CA SER A 16 1.09 3.60 15.04
C SER A 16 -0.29 4.02 14.54
N GLU A 17 -1.33 3.34 15.02
CA GLU A 17 -2.72 3.66 14.67
C GLU A 17 -3.08 5.11 15.04
N SER A 18 -2.61 5.58 16.19
CA SER A 18 -2.81 6.96 16.63
C SER A 18 -2.26 7.99 15.64
N VAL A 19 -1.10 7.72 15.03
CA VAL A 19 -0.51 8.60 14.02
C VAL A 19 -1.32 8.57 12.73
N LEU A 20 -1.83 7.40 12.33
CA LEU A 20 -2.70 7.29 11.15
C LEU A 20 -4.02 8.07 11.33
N ASP A 21 -4.58 8.04 12.54
CA ASP A 21 -5.80 8.78 12.88
C ASP A 21 -5.55 10.30 12.90
N ASP A 22 -4.45 10.75 13.51
CA ASP A 22 -4.03 12.16 13.50
C ASP A 22 -3.81 12.66 12.07
N MET A 23 -3.23 11.82 11.22
CA MET A 23 -2.97 12.18 9.82
C MET A 23 -4.24 12.27 8.96
N ARG A 24 -5.30 11.56 9.33
CA ARG A 24 -6.62 11.76 8.71
C ARG A 24 -7.17 13.16 9.00
N SER A 25 -6.93 13.69 10.21
CA SER A 25 -7.40 15.02 10.60
C SER A 25 -6.86 16.14 9.72
N VAL A 26 -5.66 15.95 9.16
CA VAL A 26 -4.99 16.92 8.26
C VAL A 26 -5.31 16.72 6.77
N ARG A 27 -6.24 15.82 6.42
CA ARG A 27 -6.71 15.56 5.04
C ARG A 27 -5.60 15.14 4.06
N ALA A 28 -4.67 14.29 4.49
CA ALA A 28 -3.77 13.66 3.54
C ALA A 28 -4.57 12.84 2.52
N SER A 29 -4.25 12.96 1.22
CA SER A 29 -5.07 12.44 0.13
C SER A 29 -4.87 10.94 -0.17
N GLY A 30 -3.90 10.30 0.47
CA GLY A 30 -3.70 8.86 0.37
C GLY A 30 -2.46 8.36 1.11
N LEU A 31 -2.47 7.07 1.42
CA LEU A 31 -1.34 6.37 2.05
C LEU A 31 -0.57 5.57 1.01
N THR A 32 0.75 5.57 1.12
CA THR A 32 1.65 4.85 0.22
C THR A 32 2.25 3.65 0.91
N PHE A 33 2.11 2.49 0.27
CA PHE A 33 2.72 1.23 0.65
C PHE A 33 3.65 0.75 -0.47
N ALA A 34 4.68 0.03 -0.10
CA ALA A 34 5.77 -0.41 -0.96
C ALA A 34 5.92 -1.92 -0.76
N PRO A 35 5.07 -2.73 -1.42
CA PRO A 35 5.28 -4.18 -1.50
C PRO A 35 6.58 -4.52 -2.23
N GLU A 36 7.14 -3.59 -3.01
CA GLU A 36 8.40 -3.68 -3.77
C GLU A 36 8.39 -4.69 -4.92
N ALA A 37 7.75 -5.84 -4.74
CA ALA A 37 7.58 -6.88 -5.75
C ALA A 37 6.12 -7.36 -5.83
N GLY A 38 5.72 -7.80 -7.03
CA GLY A 38 4.38 -8.30 -7.33
C GLY A 38 4.12 -9.68 -6.70
N SER A 39 4.96 -10.66 -7.02
CA SER A 39 4.84 -12.03 -6.50
C SER A 39 5.41 -12.18 -5.09
N GLN A 40 4.92 -13.18 -4.34
CA GLN A 40 5.51 -13.51 -3.03
C GLN A 40 6.97 -13.96 -3.17
N ARG A 41 7.25 -14.79 -4.18
CA ARG A 41 8.61 -15.24 -4.52
C ARG A 41 9.56 -14.06 -4.65
N MET A 42 9.20 -13.03 -5.41
CA MET A 42 10.06 -11.87 -5.61
C MET A 42 10.17 -10.98 -4.38
N ARG A 43 9.12 -10.90 -3.54
CA ARG A 43 9.23 -10.27 -2.21
C ARG A 43 10.24 -11.00 -1.33
N ASP A 44 10.24 -12.33 -1.35
CA ASP A 44 11.20 -13.14 -0.58
C ASP A 44 12.64 -12.93 -1.11
N VAL A 45 12.83 -12.88 -2.44
CA VAL A 45 14.14 -12.63 -3.09
C VAL A 45 14.75 -11.29 -2.67
N VAL A 46 13.95 -10.22 -2.61
CA VAL A 46 14.43 -8.89 -2.18
C VAL A 46 14.37 -8.69 -0.67
N ASN A 47 14.16 -9.76 0.11
CA ASN A 47 14.07 -9.74 1.56
C ASN A 47 12.98 -8.77 2.09
N LYS A 48 11.85 -8.71 1.39
CA LYS A 48 10.69 -7.93 1.80
C LYS A 48 9.73 -8.79 2.63
N ASN A 49 9.78 -8.60 3.94
CA ASN A 49 8.92 -9.28 4.92
C ASN A 49 7.48 -8.74 4.92
N VAL A 50 6.78 -8.87 3.80
CA VAL A 50 5.34 -8.58 3.70
C VAL A 50 4.66 -9.63 2.84
N THR A 51 3.67 -10.32 3.41
CA THR A 51 2.84 -11.26 2.65
C THR A 51 1.75 -10.52 1.88
N GLU A 52 1.21 -11.15 0.84
CA GLU A 52 0.06 -10.58 0.14
C GLU A 52 -1.16 -10.44 1.03
N GLU A 53 -1.39 -11.38 1.94
CA GLU A 53 -2.46 -11.33 2.93
C GLU A 53 -2.32 -10.10 3.82
N GLN A 54 -1.13 -9.88 4.40
CA GLN A 54 -0.84 -8.69 5.19
C GLN A 54 -1.05 -7.38 4.41
N LEU A 55 -0.75 -7.38 3.10
CA LEU A 55 -1.02 -6.24 2.24
C LEU A 55 -2.52 -6.00 2.07
N MET A 56 -3.32 -7.05 1.89
CA MET A 56 -4.78 -6.95 1.77
C MET A 56 -5.43 -6.51 3.08
N ASP A 57 -5.03 -7.09 4.21
CA ASP A 57 -5.51 -6.69 5.56
C ASP A 57 -5.17 -5.22 5.84
N THR A 58 -4.02 -4.76 5.36
CA THR A 58 -3.64 -3.36 5.46
C THR A 58 -4.50 -2.48 4.57
N ALA A 59 -4.80 -2.90 3.34
CA ALA A 59 -5.71 -2.18 2.46
C ALA A 59 -7.10 -2.06 3.12
N GLU A 60 -7.63 -3.16 3.68
CA GLU A 60 -8.92 -3.20 4.38
C GLU A 60 -8.95 -2.16 5.51
N ARG A 61 -7.98 -2.24 6.43
CA ARG A 61 -7.84 -1.30 7.56
C ARG A 61 -7.73 0.16 7.14
N VAL A 62 -7.07 0.45 6.02
CA VAL A 62 -6.93 1.80 5.48
C VAL A 62 -8.26 2.33 4.96
N PHE A 63 -9.00 1.53 4.18
CA PHE A 63 -10.27 1.96 3.61
C PHE A 63 -11.39 2.05 4.67
N GLU A 64 -11.42 1.16 5.66
CA GLU A 64 -12.33 1.23 6.81
C GLU A 64 -12.15 2.52 7.62
N ARG A 65 -10.91 3.01 7.70
CA ARG A 65 -10.57 4.30 8.33
C ARG A 65 -10.89 5.51 7.45
N GLY A 66 -11.56 5.31 6.32
CA GLY A 66 -12.11 6.37 5.48
C GLY A 66 -11.08 7.13 4.63
N TRP A 67 -9.92 6.53 4.37
CA TRP A 67 -9.00 7.03 3.36
C TRP A 67 -9.60 6.86 1.95
N ASP A 68 -9.39 7.85 1.08
CA ASP A 68 -9.94 7.83 -0.29
C ASP A 68 -9.07 7.05 -1.27
N GLY A 69 -7.80 6.81 -0.94
CA GLY A 69 -6.87 6.16 -1.86
C GLY A 69 -5.67 5.52 -1.18
N MET A 70 -5.17 4.48 -1.83
CA MET A 70 -3.95 3.76 -1.48
C MET A 70 -3.03 3.76 -2.71
N LYS A 71 -1.75 4.11 -2.52
CA LYS A 71 -0.72 4.03 -3.56
C LYS A 71 0.18 2.83 -3.26
N LEU A 72 0.54 2.09 -4.31
CA LEU A 72 1.44 0.94 -4.22
C LEU A 72 2.69 1.20 -5.06
N TYR A 73 3.88 0.99 -4.49
CA TYR A 73 5.15 1.07 -5.20
C TYR A 73 5.75 -0.30 -5.44
N PHE A 74 6.15 -0.53 -6.69
CA PHE A 74 6.78 -1.74 -7.17
C PHE A 74 8.05 -1.37 -7.94
N MET A 75 9.02 -2.27 -7.93
CA MET A 75 10.19 -2.22 -8.79
C MET A 75 10.04 -3.28 -9.89
N ILE A 76 10.64 -3.02 -11.04
CA ILE A 76 10.76 -3.95 -12.17
C ILE A 76 12.25 -3.98 -12.55
N GLY A 77 12.74 -5.14 -12.99
CA GLY A 77 14.14 -5.41 -13.28
C GLY A 77 14.92 -5.93 -12.07
N LEU A 78 14.23 -6.57 -11.12
CA LEU A 78 14.89 -7.17 -9.95
C LEU A 78 15.70 -8.42 -10.36
N PRO A 79 16.79 -8.75 -9.65
CA PRO A 79 17.53 -9.98 -9.92
C PRO A 79 16.61 -11.20 -9.85
N THR A 80 16.69 -12.09 -10.85
CA THR A 80 15.85 -13.30 -10.99
C THR A 80 14.36 -13.06 -11.26
N GLU A 81 13.96 -11.82 -11.56
CA GLU A 81 12.58 -11.52 -11.94
C GLU A 81 12.22 -12.13 -13.29
N GLU A 82 11.07 -12.80 -13.35
CA GLU A 82 10.50 -13.35 -14.58
C GLU A 82 9.27 -12.54 -14.98
N GLU A 83 8.80 -12.70 -16.21
CA GLU A 83 7.66 -11.93 -16.73
C GLU A 83 6.38 -12.19 -15.92
N GLU A 84 6.23 -13.41 -15.42
CA GLU A 84 5.16 -13.82 -14.51
C GLU A 84 5.13 -12.98 -13.23
N ASP A 85 6.29 -12.64 -12.64
CA ASP A 85 6.35 -11.82 -11.43
C ASP A 85 5.97 -10.36 -11.69
N VAL A 86 6.31 -9.85 -12.88
CA VAL A 86 5.89 -8.51 -13.30
C VAL A 86 4.37 -8.47 -13.48
N ARG A 87 3.77 -9.51 -14.09
CA ARG A 87 2.31 -9.61 -14.24
C ARG A 87 1.58 -9.66 -12.90
N GLU A 88 2.21 -10.24 -11.88
CA GLU A 88 1.67 -10.26 -10.50
C GLU A 88 1.49 -8.86 -9.89
N ILE A 89 2.23 -7.84 -10.34
CA ILE A 89 2.01 -6.44 -9.92
C ILE A 89 0.57 -6.00 -10.22
N VAL A 90 0.08 -6.30 -11.42
CA VAL A 90 -1.27 -5.97 -11.85
C VAL A 90 -2.30 -6.72 -11.00
N ARG A 91 -2.04 -8.00 -10.71
CA ARG A 91 -2.91 -8.83 -9.86
C ARG A 91 -3.04 -8.24 -8.46
N VAL A 92 -1.91 -7.89 -7.83
CA VAL A 92 -1.89 -7.29 -6.49
C VAL A 92 -2.64 -5.96 -6.46
N GLY A 93 -2.39 -5.08 -7.44
CA GLY A 93 -3.09 -3.80 -7.55
C GLY A 93 -4.61 -3.97 -7.76
N ALA A 94 -5.01 -4.94 -8.60
CA ALA A 94 -6.41 -5.25 -8.82
C ALA A 94 -7.09 -5.78 -7.56
N ARG A 95 -6.43 -6.66 -6.79
CA ARG A 95 -6.94 -7.17 -5.51
C ARG A 95 -7.11 -6.06 -4.48
N ALA A 96 -6.10 -5.20 -4.30
CA ALA A 96 -6.20 -4.06 -3.38
C ALA A 96 -7.35 -3.11 -3.76
N ARG A 97 -7.54 -2.86 -5.07
CA ARG A 97 -8.69 -2.08 -5.57
C ARG A 97 -10.03 -2.74 -5.24
N LEU A 98 -10.13 -4.06 -5.36
CA LEU A 98 -11.36 -4.80 -5.03
C LEU A 98 -11.67 -4.73 -3.54
N VAL A 99 -10.66 -4.78 -2.67
CA VAL A 99 -10.84 -4.58 -1.22
C VAL A 99 -11.43 -3.19 -0.96
N GLY A 100 -10.84 -2.13 -1.52
CA GLY A 100 -11.37 -0.77 -1.36
C GLY A 100 -12.82 -0.63 -1.83
N LYS A 101 -13.17 -1.20 -2.99
CA LYS A 101 -14.54 -1.20 -3.53
C LYS A 101 -15.57 -1.97 -2.72
N LYS A 102 -15.14 -2.93 -1.90
CA LYS A 102 -16.05 -3.68 -1.02
C LYS A 102 -16.42 -2.87 0.22
N ILE A 103 -15.52 -1.98 0.65
CA ILE A 103 -15.73 -1.13 1.83
C ILE A 103 -16.45 0.18 1.46
N ARG A 104 -16.18 0.74 0.27
CA ARG A 104 -16.76 2.00 -0.22
C ARG A 104 -17.24 1.87 -1.66
#